data_AF-A0AAI8GAA8-F1
#
_entry.id   AF-A0AAI8GAA8-F1
#
_cell.length_a   1.000
_cell.length_b   1.000
_cell.length_c   1.000
_cell.angle_alpha   90.00
_cell.angle_beta   90.00
_cell.angle_gamma   90.00
#
_symmetry.space_group_name_H-M   'P 1'
#
loop_
_entity.id
_entity.type
_entity.pdbx_description
1 polymer ?
#
loop_
_entity_poly.entity_id
_entity_poly.type
_entity_poly.pdbx_seq_one_letter_code
_entity_poly.pdbx_strand_id
1 'polypeptide(L)'
;MAFLHCLIKPIDDVYYNWKQKRLVDWYKLNHNGQRCKLRKVLNDELDSQQRRIRIDDGTSYKRKYIYTKAESKPIYLGKPFINSKTEFENTGVDFVVYVPTEIVDKSIHKLKFLINYYKLAGKRYRIEKI
;
A
#
# COMPACT_ATOMS: atom_id res chain seq x y z
N MET A 1 -42.49 31.36 6.21
CA MET A 1 -41.05 31.07 6.01
C MET A 1 -40.69 29.59 6.15
N ALA A 2 -41.25 28.79 7.06
CA ALA A 2 -40.88 27.38 7.24
C ALA A 2 -41.18 26.45 6.03
N PHE A 3 -42.30 26.66 5.32
CA PHE A 3 -42.66 25.84 4.15
C PHE A 3 -41.69 26.00 2.98
N LEU A 4 -41.20 27.21 2.71
CA LEU A 4 -40.24 27.48 1.65
C LEU A 4 -38.88 26.81 1.95
N HIS A 5 -38.44 26.85 3.21
CA HIS A 5 -37.22 26.13 3.63
C HIS A 5 -37.36 24.62 3.46
N CYS A 6 -38.54 24.04 3.75
CA CYS A 6 -38.79 22.62 3.56
C CYS A 6 -38.68 22.20 2.08
N LEU A 7 -39.13 23.05 1.16
CA LEU A 7 -39.03 22.82 -0.29
C LEU A 7 -37.61 22.97 -0.84
N ILE A 8 -36.81 23.88 -0.29
CA ILE A 8 -35.43 24.14 -0.75
C ILE A 8 -34.45 23.12 -0.17
N LYS A 9 -34.69 22.63 1.05
CA LYS A 9 -33.83 21.67 1.75
C LYS A 9 -33.36 20.47 0.92
N PRO A 10 -34.22 19.73 0.18
CA PRO A 10 -33.74 18.60 -0.62
C PRO A 10 -32.77 19.01 -1.74
N ILE A 11 -32.92 20.21 -2.29
CA ILE A 11 -32.00 20.74 -3.32
C ILE A 11 -30.65 21.06 -2.69
N ASP A 12 -30.65 21.68 -1.50
CA ASP A 12 -29.44 21.98 -0.75
C ASP A 12 -28.70 20.70 -0.32
N ASP A 13 -29.44 19.69 0.15
CA ASP A 13 -28.89 18.39 0.52
C ASP A 13 -28.23 17.69 -0.69
N VAL A 14 -28.89 17.69 -1.86
CA VAL A 14 -28.33 17.13 -3.10
C VAL A 14 -27.08 17.90 -3.51
N TYR A 15 -27.11 19.23 -3.48
CA TYR A 15 -25.96 20.07 -3.81
C TYR A 15 -24.78 19.83 -2.87
N TYR A 16 -25.03 19.76 -1.57
CA TYR A 16 -24.01 19.46 -0.57
C TYR A 16 -23.40 18.08 -0.81
N ASN A 17 -24.22 17.05 -0.99
CA ASN A 17 -23.75 15.68 -1.26
C ASN A 17 -22.93 15.60 -2.55
N TRP A 18 -23.36 16.27 -3.62
CA TRP A 18 -22.60 16.35 -4.86
C TRP A 18 -21.25 17.03 -4.64
N LYS A 19 -21.22 18.16 -3.91
CA LYS A 19 -19.99 18.90 -3.61
C LYS A 19 -19.01 18.05 -2.80
N GLN A 20 -19.47 17.34 -1.78
CA GLN A 20 -18.63 16.43 -0.99
C GLN A 20 -18.10 15.28 -1.85
N LYS A 21 -18.96 14.63 -2.65
CA LYS A 21 -18.55 13.55 -3.54
C LYS A 21 -17.51 14.00 -4.55
N ARG A 22 -17.70 15.19 -5.12
CA ARG A 22 -16.75 15.82 -6.03
C ARG A 22 -15.39 16.00 -5.36
N LEU A 23 -15.33 16.55 -4.14
CA LEU A 23 -14.05 16.73 -3.43
C LEU A 23 -13.32 15.41 -3.21
N VAL A 24 -14.04 14.34 -2.83
CA VAL A 24 -13.48 13.00 -2.67
C VAL A 24 -12.94 12.45 -4.00
N ASP A 25 -13.67 12.64 -5.10
CA ASP A 25 -13.23 12.17 -6.42
C ASP A 25 -12.01 12.94 -6.92
N TRP A 26 -11.95 14.26 -6.71
CA TRP A 26 -10.76 15.05 -6.99
C TRP A 26 -9.55 14.58 -6.20
N TYR A 27 -9.72 14.24 -4.91
CA TYR A 27 -8.63 13.67 -4.12
C TYR A 27 -8.14 12.36 -4.74
N LYS A 28 -9.04 11.45 -5.12
CA LYS A 28 -8.68 10.19 -5.77
C LYS A 28 -7.94 10.39 -7.08
N LEU A 29 -8.39 11.30 -7.93
CA LEU A 29 -7.76 11.59 -9.23
C LEU A 29 -6.36 12.22 -9.09
N ASN A 30 -6.13 13.00 -8.04
CA ASN A 30 -4.84 13.63 -7.79
C ASN A 30 -3.76 12.66 -7.26
N HIS A 31 -4.17 11.52 -6.71
CA HIS A 31 -3.28 10.50 -6.15
C HIS A 31 -3.18 9.27 -7.07
N ASN A 32 -2.00 8.67 -7.12
CA ASN A 32 -1.74 7.48 -7.92
C ASN A 32 -0.72 6.57 -7.21
N GLY A 33 -0.29 5.51 -7.87
CA GLY A 33 0.65 4.52 -7.33
C GLY A 33 2.09 5.00 -7.13
N GLN A 34 2.42 6.27 -7.41
CA GLN A 34 3.75 6.81 -7.10
C GLN A 34 4.00 6.75 -5.59
N ARG A 35 5.21 6.34 -5.19
CA ARG A 35 5.62 6.13 -3.79
C ARG A 35 5.21 7.29 -2.87
N CYS A 36 5.47 8.53 -3.28
CA CYS A 36 5.13 9.71 -2.47
C CYS A 36 3.62 9.91 -2.29
N LYS A 37 2.83 9.72 -3.36
CA LYS A 37 1.38 9.91 -3.37
C LYS A 37 0.67 8.77 -2.63
N LEU A 38 1.03 7.52 -2.90
CA LEU A 38 0.49 6.37 -2.18
C LEU A 38 0.79 6.46 -0.68
N ARG A 39 2.04 6.78 -0.31
CA ARG A 39 2.41 7.01 1.10
C ARG A 39 1.58 8.13 1.73
N LYS A 40 1.32 9.22 0.99
CA LYS A 40 0.47 10.31 1.47
C LYS A 40 -0.94 9.83 1.77
N VAL A 41 -1.59 9.14 0.83
CA VAL A 41 -2.95 8.61 1.03
C VAL A 41 -3.02 7.69 2.24
N LEU A 42 -2.07 6.77 2.39
CA LEU A 42 -2.07 5.83 3.52
C LEU A 42 -1.96 6.56 4.86
N ASN A 43 -1.09 7.56 4.96
CA ASN A 43 -0.97 8.36 6.18
C ASN A 43 -2.19 9.23 6.42
N ASP A 44 -2.75 9.87 5.39
CA ASP A 44 -3.95 10.72 5.53
C ASP A 44 -5.16 9.90 6.04
N GLU A 45 -5.31 8.65 5.57
CA GLU A 45 -6.48 7.80 5.86
C GLU A 45 -6.37 6.90 7.09
N LEU A 46 -5.14 6.55 7.51
CA LEU A 46 -4.89 5.54 8.55
C LEU A 46 -3.98 6.02 9.68
N ASP A 47 -3.12 7.01 9.46
CA ASP A 47 -2.18 7.54 10.46
C ASP A 47 -2.05 9.07 10.35
N SER A 48 -3.18 9.78 10.42
CA SER A 48 -3.22 11.21 10.09
C SER A 48 -2.42 12.09 11.05
N GLN A 49 -2.30 11.65 12.30
CA GLN A 49 -1.60 12.38 13.37
C GLN A 49 -0.08 12.17 13.31
N GLN A 50 0.37 10.91 13.37
CA GLN A 50 1.81 10.60 13.52
C GLN A 50 2.50 10.30 12.19
N ARG A 51 1.75 9.94 11.15
CA ARG A 51 2.22 9.73 9.77
C ARG A 51 3.42 8.78 9.65
N ARG A 52 3.39 7.66 10.38
CA ARG A 52 4.49 6.71 10.53
C ARG A 52 4.58 5.70 9.37
N ILE A 53 3.58 5.64 8.49
CA ILE A 53 3.56 4.67 7.38
C ILE A 53 4.62 5.04 6.35
N ARG A 54 5.51 4.10 6.04
CA ARG A 54 6.59 4.25 5.05
C ARG A 54 6.46 3.21 3.96
N ILE A 55 6.97 3.54 2.79
CA ILE A 55 7.04 2.64 1.64
C ILE A 55 8.48 2.66 1.18
N ASP A 56 9.09 1.50 0.96
CA ASP A 56 10.42 1.36 0.37
C ASP A 56 10.38 0.33 -0.76
N ASP A 57 11.48 0.28 -1.51
CA ASP A 57 11.62 -0.66 -2.62
C ASP A 57 11.71 -2.10 -2.11
N GLY A 58 11.27 -3.04 -2.93
CA GLY A 58 11.33 -4.46 -2.60
C GLY A 58 12.77 -4.96 -2.42
N THR A 59 12.97 -5.84 -1.45
CA THR A 59 14.24 -6.58 -1.33
C THR A 59 14.30 -7.67 -2.40
N SER A 60 15.45 -7.76 -3.07
CA SER A 60 15.68 -8.72 -4.14
C SER A 60 17.03 -9.39 -3.94
N TYR A 61 17.08 -10.36 -3.02
CA TYR A 61 18.28 -11.15 -2.77
C TYR A 61 18.50 -12.17 -3.90
N LYS A 62 19.74 -12.28 -4.39
CA LYS A 62 20.12 -13.32 -5.36
C LYS A 62 20.04 -14.70 -4.73
N ARG A 63 19.39 -15.64 -5.41
CA ARG A 63 19.45 -17.06 -5.02
C ARG A 63 20.82 -17.61 -5.38
N LYS A 64 21.49 -18.24 -4.41
CA LYS A 64 22.68 -19.04 -4.68
C LYS A 64 22.24 -20.46 -5.05
N TYR A 65 22.54 -20.88 -6.27
CA TYR A 65 22.29 -22.25 -6.71
C TYR A 65 23.33 -23.18 -6.10
N ILE A 66 22.88 -24.28 -5.49
CA ILE A 66 23.75 -25.34 -4.99
C ILE A 66 23.83 -26.40 -6.08
N TYR A 67 25.01 -26.57 -6.66
CA TYR A 67 25.22 -27.56 -7.72
C TYR A 67 25.08 -28.98 -7.18
N THR A 68 24.52 -29.84 -8.02
CA THR A 68 24.43 -31.27 -7.79
C THR A 68 25.81 -31.93 -7.94
N LYS A 69 25.96 -33.14 -7.38
CA LYS A 69 27.23 -33.90 -7.47
C LYS A 69 27.65 -34.15 -8.93
N ALA A 70 26.69 -34.34 -9.83
CA ALA A 70 26.95 -34.60 -11.25
C ALA A 70 27.54 -33.38 -11.99
N GLU A 71 27.30 -32.17 -11.49
CA GLU A 71 27.77 -30.93 -12.11
C GLU A 71 29.23 -30.59 -11.74
N SER A 72 29.84 -31.32 -10.79
CA SER A 72 31.26 -31.24 -10.41
C SER A 72 31.82 -29.82 -10.22
N LYS A 73 31.00 -28.89 -9.71
CA LYS A 73 31.36 -27.49 -9.46
C LYS A 73 31.30 -27.17 -7.96
N PRO A 74 32.43 -27.24 -7.22
CA PRO A 74 32.44 -26.91 -5.80
C PRO A 74 32.20 -25.42 -5.57
N ILE A 75 31.34 -25.07 -4.61
CA ILE A 75 31.09 -23.68 -4.19
C ILE A 75 31.37 -23.52 -2.71
N TYR A 76 32.00 -22.41 -2.33
CA TYR A 76 32.14 -22.02 -0.93
C TYR A 76 30.95 -21.17 -0.50
N LEU A 77 30.07 -21.74 0.33
CA LEU A 77 28.81 -21.09 0.75
C LEU A 77 29.01 -19.92 1.74
N GLY A 78 30.12 -19.89 2.47
CA GLY A 78 30.36 -18.90 3.54
C GLY A 78 29.35 -19.06 4.69
N LYS A 79 28.89 -17.96 5.28
CA LYS A 79 27.76 -17.93 6.23
C LYS A 79 26.45 -17.71 5.47
N PRO A 80 25.58 -18.74 5.30
CA PRO A 80 24.30 -18.55 4.64
C PRO A 80 23.30 -17.86 5.58
N PHE A 81 22.59 -16.85 5.07
CA PHE A 81 21.42 -16.28 5.73
C PHE A 81 20.16 -16.97 5.20
N ILE A 82 19.27 -17.38 6.10
CA ILE A 82 17.98 -17.96 5.73
C ILE A 82 16.98 -16.83 5.57
N ASN A 83 16.61 -16.55 4.32
CA ASN A 83 15.65 -15.51 3.97
C ASN A 83 14.31 -16.14 3.55
N SER A 84 13.22 -15.39 3.67
CA SER A 84 11.90 -15.88 3.23
C SER A 84 11.85 -15.97 1.70
N LYS A 85 11.03 -16.90 1.16
CA LYS A 85 10.84 -17.07 -0.29
C LYS A 85 10.48 -15.75 -0.99
N THR A 86 9.79 -14.85 -0.29
CA THR A 86 9.33 -13.55 -0.80
C THR A 86 10.43 -12.49 -0.90
N GLU A 87 11.67 -12.80 -0.51
CA GLU A 87 12.79 -11.86 -0.45
C GLU A 87 13.83 -12.12 -1.55
N PHE A 88 13.64 -13.18 -2.35
CA PHE A 88 14.56 -13.56 -3.41
C PHE A 88 14.16 -13.00 -4.79
N GLU A 89 15.14 -12.80 -5.67
CA GLU A 89 14.96 -12.45 -7.09
C GLU A 89 13.92 -13.38 -7.77
N ASN A 90 13.11 -12.81 -8.67
CA ASN A 90 11.93 -13.39 -9.34
C ASN A 90 10.67 -13.66 -8.47
N THR A 91 10.81 -13.95 -7.18
CA THR A 91 9.67 -14.08 -6.24
C THR A 91 9.48 -12.87 -5.33
N GLY A 92 10.38 -11.89 -5.42
CA GLY A 92 10.40 -10.66 -4.65
C GLY A 92 9.16 -9.79 -4.87
N VAL A 93 8.78 -9.04 -3.85
CA VAL A 93 7.78 -7.96 -4.00
C VAL A 93 8.40 -6.76 -4.68
N ASP A 94 7.60 -5.94 -5.38
CA ASP A 94 8.09 -4.71 -6.01
C ASP A 94 8.36 -3.61 -4.96
N PHE A 95 7.58 -3.57 -3.88
CA PHE A 95 7.73 -2.62 -2.79
C PHE A 95 7.24 -3.19 -1.45
N VAL A 96 7.75 -2.63 -0.36
CA VAL A 96 7.36 -2.96 1.02
C VAL A 96 6.70 -1.76 1.67
N VAL A 97 5.59 -2.00 2.37
CA VAL A 97 4.85 -0.98 3.12
C VAL A 97 5.01 -1.26 4.61
N TYR A 98 5.76 -0.40 5.29
CA TYR A 98 5.98 -0.44 6.73
C TYR A 98 4.85 0.28 7.44
N VAL A 99 4.15 -0.44 8.32
CA VAL A 99 2.95 0.05 9.00
C VAL A 99 3.01 -0.29 10.49
N PRO A 100 2.72 0.66 11.39
CA PRO A 100 2.59 0.38 12.82
C PRO A 100 1.63 -0.78 13.10
N THR A 101 2.04 -1.66 14.00
CA THR A 101 1.30 -2.87 14.35
C THR A 101 -0.16 -2.57 14.76
N GLU A 102 -0.38 -1.47 15.48
CA GLU A 102 -1.72 -1.06 15.91
C GLU A 102 -2.69 -0.80 14.75
N ILE A 103 -2.17 -0.26 13.64
CA ILE A 103 -2.98 0.07 12.45
C ILE A 103 -3.26 -1.18 11.64
N VAL A 104 -2.26 -2.07 11.53
CA VAL A 104 -2.43 -3.35 10.83
C VAL A 104 -3.53 -4.17 11.49
N ASP A 105 -3.50 -4.30 12.82
CA ASP A 105 -4.44 -5.15 13.52
C ASP A 105 -5.87 -4.59 13.51
N LYS A 106 -6.03 -3.26 13.49
CA LYS A 106 -7.35 -2.60 13.43
C LYS A 106 -7.91 -2.45 12.02
N SER A 107 -7.07 -2.30 11.00
CA SER A 107 -7.51 -1.77 9.69
C SER A 107 -6.83 -2.40 8.48
N ILE A 108 -6.40 -3.67 8.60
CA ILE A 108 -5.76 -4.42 7.50
C ILE A 108 -6.57 -4.41 6.19
N HIS A 109 -7.90 -4.50 6.26
CA HIS A 109 -8.75 -4.53 5.07
C HIS A 109 -8.75 -3.17 4.35
N LYS A 110 -8.87 -2.07 5.10
CA LYS A 110 -8.81 -0.70 4.54
C LYS A 110 -7.43 -0.42 3.95
N LEU A 111 -6.36 -0.83 4.63
CA LEU A 111 -4.99 -0.73 4.13
C LEU A 111 -4.82 -1.47 2.79
N LYS A 112 -5.23 -2.75 2.72
CA LYS A 112 -5.17 -3.55 1.49
C LYS A 112 -6.00 -2.93 0.36
N PHE A 113 -7.19 -2.42 0.68
CA PHE A 113 -8.05 -1.74 -0.29
C PHE A 113 -7.36 -0.50 -0.88
N LEU A 114 -6.81 0.39 -0.04
CA LEU A 114 -6.13 1.61 -0.49
C LEU A 114 -4.90 1.27 -1.34
N ILE A 115 -4.08 0.31 -0.91
CA ILE A 115 -2.91 -0.12 -1.70
C ILE A 115 -3.36 -0.66 -3.05
N ASN A 116 -4.36 -1.54 -3.09
CA ASN A 116 -4.84 -2.13 -4.34
C ASN A 116 -5.50 -1.13 -5.28
N TYR A 117 -6.19 -0.12 -4.73
CA TYR A 117 -6.86 0.91 -5.52
C TYR A 117 -5.86 1.81 -6.26
N TYR A 118 -4.77 2.21 -5.61
CA TYR A 118 -3.82 3.16 -6.18
C TYR A 118 -2.59 2.52 -6.84
N LYS A 119 -2.17 1.32 -6.42
CA LYS A 119 -0.99 0.67 -7.02
C LYS A 119 -1.20 0.44 -8.52
N LEU A 120 -0.12 0.44 -9.27
CA LEU A 120 -0.16 0.00 -10.67
C LEU A 120 -0.54 -1.49 -10.76
N ALA A 121 -1.33 -1.85 -11.77
CA ALA A 121 -1.69 -3.23 -12.03
C ALA A 121 -0.43 -4.09 -12.21
N GLY A 122 -0.46 -5.32 -11.68
CA GLY A 122 0.67 -6.25 -11.72
C GLY A 122 1.76 -6.03 -10.67
N LYS A 123 1.78 -4.88 -9.96
CA LYS A 123 2.74 -4.66 -8.87
C LYS A 123 2.41 -5.50 -7.64
N ARG A 124 3.41 -6.20 -7.13
CA ARG A 124 3.38 -7.03 -5.92
C ARG A 124 3.89 -6.22 -4.73
N TYR A 125 3.26 -6.38 -3.58
CA TYR A 125 3.68 -5.69 -2.36
C TYR A 125 3.65 -6.61 -1.15
N ARG A 126 4.42 -6.24 -0.13
CA ARG A 126 4.36 -6.83 1.20
C ARG A 126 4.04 -5.76 2.23
N ILE A 127 3.30 -6.12 3.26
CA ILE A 127 3.10 -5.28 4.44
C ILE A 127 4.01 -5.80 5.54
N GLU A 128 4.79 -4.92 6.12
CA GLU A 128 5.72 -5.22 7.20
C GLU A 128 5.31 -4.41 8.44
N LYS A 129 5.20 -5.11 9.57
CA LYS A 129 4.80 -4.50 10.83
C LYS A 129 6.01 -3.82 11.47
N ILE A 130 5.82 -2.59 11.93
CA ILE A 130 6.78 -1.84 12.76
C ILE A 130 6.18 -1.50 14.12
#